data_AF-A0A388NR78-F1
#
_entry.id   AF-A0A388NR78-F1
#
_cell.length_a   1.000
_cell.length_b   1.000
_cell.length_c   1.000
_cell.angle_alpha   90.00
_cell.angle_beta   90.00
_cell.angle_gamma   90.00
#
_symmetry.space_group_name_H-M   'P 1'
#
loop_
_entity.id
_entity.type
_entity.pdbx_description
1 polymer ?
#
loop_
_entity_poly.entity_id
_entity_poly.type
_entity_poly.pdbx_seq_one_letter_code
_entity_poly.pdbx_strand_id
1 'polypeptide(L)'
;MDYLDQKKPGDLISIKVLRASKEVVSREIKLSARDDGSAFIGINIQSQFDFPFDVKIKLAETGGPSGGLIFALGIVDKLTAQDLVRYRNIAGTGTITTDGRVGPIGGIAEKIIGAKKAGVELFLTPIENCSDIANEEKAVSSIDKKVMKIVPVATLNEAISVLKLPAGAKYASCLDTFQ
;
A
#
# COMPACT_ATOMS: atom_id res chain seq x y z
N MET A 1 -38.13 12.28 11.52
CA MET A 1 -36.73 11.93 11.23
C MET A 1 -36.82 10.66 10.43
N ASP A 2 -36.60 10.71 9.11
CA ASP A 2 -36.02 9.60 8.33
C ASP A 2 -36.21 9.84 6.84
N TYR A 3 -35.45 10.81 6.33
CA TYR A 3 -35.30 11.04 4.89
C TYR A 3 -34.65 9.82 4.20
N LEU A 4 -33.92 8.98 4.95
CA LEU A 4 -33.22 7.80 4.45
C LEU A 4 -34.10 6.55 4.37
N ASP A 5 -35.14 6.41 5.20
CA ASP A 5 -36.02 5.21 5.21
C ASP A 5 -36.79 4.99 3.92
N GLN A 6 -37.01 6.06 3.14
CA GLN A 6 -37.68 5.99 1.84
C GLN A 6 -36.73 5.75 0.67
N LYS A 7 -35.42 5.66 0.95
CA LYS A 7 -34.38 5.52 -0.06
C LYS A 7 -33.86 4.09 -0.12
N LYS A 8 -33.40 3.70 -1.30
CA LYS A 8 -32.82 2.39 -1.55
C LYS A 8 -31.31 2.50 -1.70
N PRO A 9 -30.54 1.45 -1.36
CA PRO A 9 -29.15 1.38 -1.74
C PRO A 9 -28.99 1.64 -3.24
N GLY A 10 -28.06 2.52 -3.59
CA GLY A 10 -27.83 2.96 -4.96
C GLY A 10 -28.52 4.26 -5.38
N ASP A 11 -29.47 4.77 -4.60
CA ASP A 11 -30.05 6.10 -4.85
C ASP A 11 -29.00 7.20 -4.70
N LEU A 12 -29.09 8.23 -5.56
CA LEU A 12 -28.30 9.45 -5.44
C LEU A 12 -29.07 10.45 -4.58
N ILE A 13 -28.42 10.96 -3.53
CA ILE A 13 -28.94 12.02 -2.67
C ILE A 13 -28.03 13.25 -2.74
N SER A 14 -28.65 14.44 -2.77
CA SER A 14 -27.91 15.70 -2.70
C SER A 14 -27.74 16.14 -1.26
N ILE A 15 -26.50 16.37 -0.83
CA ILE A 15 -26.15 16.81 0.52
C ILE A 15 -25.50 18.16 0.46
N LYS A 16 -25.99 19.06 1.30
CA LYS A 16 -25.44 20.40 1.50
C LYS A 16 -24.51 20.37 2.71
N VAL A 17 -23.22 20.59 2.47
CA VAL A 17 -22.21 20.71 3.52
C VAL A 17 -21.94 22.18 3.77
N LEU A 18 -22.15 22.63 5.01
CA LEU A 18 -21.80 23.99 5.45
C LEU A 18 -20.34 24.02 5.89
N ARG A 19 -19.50 24.80 5.20
CA ARG A 19 -18.11 25.09 5.54
C ARG A 19 -17.98 26.55 5.99
N ALA A 20 -17.30 26.75 7.12
CA ALA A 20 -17.07 28.07 7.74
C ALA A 20 -18.36 28.94 7.87
N SER A 21 -19.50 28.29 8.16
CA SER A 21 -20.81 28.93 8.38
C SER A 21 -21.35 29.77 7.21
N LYS A 22 -20.76 29.70 6.01
CA LYS A 22 -21.17 30.49 4.84
C LYS A 22 -21.15 29.72 3.52
N GLU A 23 -20.27 28.75 3.38
CA GLU A 23 -20.08 28.05 2.11
C GLU A 23 -20.91 26.77 2.08
N VAL A 24 -21.91 26.71 1.21
CA VAL A 24 -22.76 25.53 1.02
C VAL A 24 -22.23 24.74 -0.17
N VAL A 25 -21.55 23.64 0.08
CA VAL A 25 -21.09 22.71 -0.96
C VAL A 25 -22.15 21.63 -1.14
N SER A 26 -22.78 21.59 -2.31
CA SER A 26 -23.68 20.50 -2.69
C SER A 26 -22.86 19.34 -3.26
N ARG A 27 -23.07 18.13 -2.73
CA ARG A 27 -22.47 16.88 -3.23
C ARG A 27 -23.56 15.86 -3.48
N GLU A 28 -23.51 15.19 -4.63
CA GLU A 28 -24.32 13.99 -4.86
C GLU A 28 -23.58 12.78 -4.30
N ILE A 29 -24.26 12.04 -3.42
CA ILE A 29 -23.70 10.86 -2.77
C ILE A 29 -24.62 9.68 -3.06
N LYS A 30 -24.03 8.58 -3.53
CA LYS A 30 -24.72 7.31 -3.73
C LYS A 30 -24.85 6.59 -2.40
N LEU A 31 -26.05 6.16 -2.04
CA LEU A 31 -26.29 5.42 -0.81
C LEU A 31 -25.73 3.99 -0.88
N SER A 32 -25.15 3.53 0.22
CA SER A 32 -24.64 2.16 0.39
C SER A 32 -25.67 1.27 1.12
N ALA A 33 -25.52 -0.05 1.01
CA ALA A 33 -26.36 -1.02 1.72
C ALA A 33 -25.71 -1.45 3.04
N ARG A 34 -26.48 -1.44 4.13
CA ARG A 34 -26.11 -2.13 5.37
C ARG A 34 -26.31 -3.65 5.22
N ASP A 35 -25.81 -4.41 6.19
CA ASP A 35 -25.99 -5.87 6.25
C ASP A 35 -27.47 -6.29 6.31
N ASP A 36 -28.33 -5.43 6.84
CA ASP A 36 -29.80 -5.61 6.90
C ASP A 36 -30.52 -5.16 5.62
N GLY A 37 -29.79 -4.71 4.59
CA GLY A 37 -30.32 -4.23 3.32
C GLY A 37 -30.83 -2.78 3.32
N SER A 38 -30.81 -2.08 4.45
CA SER A 38 -31.21 -0.67 4.53
C SER A 38 -30.16 0.26 3.88
N ALA A 39 -30.62 1.39 3.35
CA ALA A 39 -29.76 2.40 2.76
C ALA A 39 -29.09 3.23 3.85
N PHE A 40 -27.78 3.48 3.73
CA PHE A 40 -27.07 4.36 4.66
C PHE A 40 -26.07 5.28 3.98
N ILE A 41 -25.75 6.34 4.71
CA ILE A 41 -24.62 7.22 4.44
C ILE A 41 -23.75 7.31 5.70
N GLY A 42 -22.43 7.22 5.51
CA GLY A 42 -21.44 7.45 6.54
C GLY A 42 -20.62 8.70 6.26
N ILE A 43 -20.22 9.41 7.31
CA ILE A 43 -19.23 10.48 7.23
C ILE A 43 -17.95 9.93 7.84
N ASN A 44 -16.88 9.93 7.05
CA ASN A 44 -15.56 9.58 7.54
C ASN A 44 -14.68 10.82 7.52
N ILE A 45 -13.91 11.01 8.59
CA ILE A 45 -12.87 12.04 8.63
C ILE A 45 -11.64 11.45 7.97
N GLN A 46 -11.18 12.11 6.90
CA GLN A 46 -9.95 11.75 6.22
C GLN A 46 -9.09 13.00 6.09
N SER A 47 -7.82 12.88 6.46
CA SER A 47 -6.84 13.91 6.17
C SER A 47 -6.63 13.97 4.65
N GLN A 48 -6.83 15.16 4.08
CA GLN A 48 -6.46 15.45 2.70
C GLN A 48 -5.19 16.28 2.69
N PHE A 49 -4.34 16.04 1.69
CA PHE A 49 -3.15 16.82 1.44
C PHE A 49 -3.43 17.76 0.28
N ASP A 50 -3.11 19.04 0.46
CA ASP A 50 -3.12 20.04 -0.61
C ASP A 50 -1.73 20.08 -1.24
N PHE A 51 -1.63 19.66 -2.50
CA PHE A 51 -0.38 19.60 -3.23
C PHE A 51 -0.38 20.67 -4.32
N PRO A 52 0.78 21.29 -4.62
CA PRO A 52 0.88 22.30 -5.69
C PRO A 52 0.75 21.70 -7.11
N PHE A 53 0.35 20.44 -7.24
CA PHE A 53 0.20 19.70 -8.49
C PHE A 53 -0.87 18.60 -8.36
N ASP A 54 -1.50 18.25 -9.48
CA ASP A 54 -2.49 17.17 -9.55
C ASP A 54 -1.83 15.79 -9.63
N VAL A 55 -2.12 14.91 -8.67
CA VAL A 55 -1.70 13.51 -8.70
C VAL A 55 -2.88 12.63 -9.08
N LYS A 56 -2.84 12.01 -10.26
CA LYS A 56 -3.84 11.03 -10.71
C LYS A 56 -3.27 9.61 -10.54
N ILE A 57 -3.75 8.89 -9.53
CA ILE A 57 -3.39 7.48 -9.30
C ILE A 57 -4.50 6.61 -9.89
N LYS A 58 -4.16 5.79 -10.89
CA LYS A 58 -5.07 4.77 -11.42
C LYS A 58 -4.78 3.44 -10.73
N LEU A 59 -5.53 3.15 -9.68
CA LEU A 59 -5.49 1.86 -9.00
C LEU A 59 -6.45 0.91 -9.72
N ALA A 60 -5.96 -0.18 -10.29
CA ALA A 60 -6.80 -1.33 -10.58
C ALA A 60 -7.11 -1.99 -9.25
N GLU A 61 -8.35 -1.90 -8.77
CA GLU A 61 -8.96 -2.57 -7.60
C GLU A 61 -7.98 -3.17 -6.57
N THR A 62 -7.05 -2.37 -6.06
CA THR A 62 -6.05 -2.81 -5.08
C THR A 62 -6.65 -2.58 -3.72
N GLY A 63 -7.28 -3.63 -3.17
CA GLY A 63 -7.87 -3.60 -1.84
C GLY A 63 -6.80 -3.56 -0.75
N GLY A 64 -6.87 -2.53 0.11
CA GLY A 64 -6.18 -2.48 1.39
C GLY A 64 -4.86 -1.67 1.42
N PRO A 65 -4.44 -1.21 2.61
CA PRO A 65 -3.31 -0.28 2.78
C PRO A 65 -1.93 -0.90 2.50
N SER A 66 -1.88 -2.22 2.26
CA SER A 66 -0.65 -3.00 2.16
C SER A 66 0.24 -2.68 0.95
N GLY A 67 -0.27 -1.95 -0.04
CA GLY A 67 0.52 -1.44 -1.17
C GLY A 67 1.23 -0.11 -0.89
N GLY A 68 1.07 0.48 0.29
CA GLY A 68 1.57 1.81 0.62
C GLY A 68 3.05 2.02 0.30
N LEU A 69 3.91 1.07 0.68
CA LEU A 69 5.34 1.15 0.40
C LEU A 69 5.65 1.23 -1.10
N ILE A 70 5.09 0.33 -1.93
CA ILE A 70 5.44 0.28 -3.36
C ILE A 70 4.88 1.49 -4.12
N PHE A 71 3.72 2.02 -3.70
CA PHE A 71 3.19 3.27 -4.26
C PHE A 71 4.06 4.47 -3.90
N ALA A 72 4.50 4.58 -2.65
CA ALA A 72 5.40 5.65 -2.24
C ALA A 72 6.72 5.60 -3.01
N LEU A 73 7.31 4.40 -3.18
CA LEU A 73 8.52 4.22 -3.99
C LEU A 73 8.30 4.62 -5.46
N GLY A 74 7.17 4.25 -6.07
CA GLY A 74 6.85 4.64 -7.44
C GLY A 74 6.68 6.15 -7.61
N ILE A 75 6.11 6.83 -6.61
CA ILE A 75 6.03 8.30 -6.60
C ILE A 75 7.42 8.92 -6.47
N VAL A 76 8.25 8.43 -5.55
CA VAL A 76 9.63 8.92 -5.39
C VAL A 76 10.42 8.72 -6.68
N ASP A 77 10.39 7.52 -7.26
CA ASP A 77 11.04 7.20 -8.54
C ASP A 77 10.59 8.17 -9.64
N LYS A 78 9.28 8.45 -9.73
CA LYS A 78 8.74 9.37 -10.74
C LYS A 78 9.15 10.83 -10.53
N LEU A 79 9.32 11.27 -9.29
CA LEU A 79 9.69 12.64 -8.93
C LEU A 79 11.20 12.87 -8.91
N THR A 80 12.01 11.81 -8.86
CA THR A 80 13.46 11.90 -8.87
C THR A 80 14.03 11.63 -10.27
N ALA A 81 15.15 12.27 -10.61
CA ALA A 81 15.83 12.01 -11.89
C ALA A 81 16.55 10.64 -11.93
N GLN A 82 16.68 9.99 -10.77
CA GLN A 82 17.37 8.71 -10.64
C GLN A 82 16.37 7.58 -10.86
N ASP A 83 16.69 6.67 -11.79
CA ASP A 83 16.00 5.39 -11.91
C ASP A 83 16.37 4.50 -10.71
N LEU A 84 15.44 4.39 -9.75
CA LEU A 84 15.63 3.57 -8.54
C LEU A 84 15.45 2.08 -8.86
N VAL A 85 14.67 1.74 -9.86
CA VAL A 85 14.34 0.35 -10.20
C VAL A 85 15.49 -0.29 -11.01
N ARG A 86 16.17 0.48 -11.86
CA ARG A 86 17.35 0.07 -12.66
C ARG A 86 17.09 -1.19 -13.48
N TYR A 87 15.93 -1.27 -14.13
CA TYR A 87 15.46 -2.44 -14.89
C TYR A 87 15.29 -3.74 -14.08
N ARG A 88 15.36 -3.69 -12.74
CA ARG A 88 15.14 -4.86 -11.88
C ARG A 88 13.64 -5.14 -11.75
N ASN A 89 13.28 -6.42 -11.64
CA ASN A 89 11.92 -6.80 -11.29
C ASN A 89 11.76 -6.74 -9.77
N ILE A 90 11.10 -5.70 -9.25
CA ILE A 90 10.98 -5.42 -7.82
C ILE A 90 9.52 -5.49 -7.41
N ALA A 91 9.25 -6.20 -6.32
CA ALA A 91 7.96 -6.14 -5.64
C ALA A 91 8.17 -5.69 -4.19
N GLY A 92 7.10 -5.18 -3.59
CA GLY A 92 7.13 -4.81 -2.19
C GLY A 92 5.73 -4.72 -1.60
N THR A 93 5.66 -4.91 -0.28
CA THR A 93 4.43 -4.76 0.51
C THR A 93 4.76 -4.04 1.81
N GLY A 94 3.74 -3.42 2.40
CA GLY A 94 3.85 -2.68 3.64
C GLY A 94 2.86 -1.54 3.65
N THR A 95 2.22 -1.32 4.79
CA THR A 95 1.52 -0.05 5.02
C THR A 95 2.55 1.06 5.12
N ILE A 96 2.16 2.29 4.82
CA ILE A 96 3.05 3.44 4.99
C ILE A 96 2.35 4.56 5.72
N THR A 97 3.08 5.18 6.64
CA THR A 97 2.65 6.34 7.40
C THR A 97 3.22 7.61 6.80
N THR A 98 2.70 8.77 7.18
CA THR A 98 3.10 10.07 6.63
C THR A 98 4.53 10.46 6.98
N ASP A 99 5.08 9.93 8.08
CA ASP A 99 6.47 10.08 8.48
C ASP A 99 7.39 9.00 7.86
N GLY A 100 6.85 8.15 6.98
CA GLY A 100 7.63 7.20 6.18
C GLY A 100 7.94 5.88 6.88
N ARG A 101 7.34 5.57 8.03
CA ARG A 101 7.44 4.24 8.66
C ARG A 101 6.64 3.22 7.86
N VAL A 102 7.24 2.05 7.64
CA VAL A 102 6.65 0.90 6.97
C VAL A 102 6.08 -0.03 8.03
N GLY A 103 4.78 -0.28 7.97
CA GLY A 103 4.09 -1.13 8.95
C GLY A 103 3.75 -2.52 8.41
N PRO A 104 3.45 -3.47 9.31
CA PRO A 104 3.19 -4.87 8.96
C PRO A 104 1.91 -5.04 8.16
N ILE A 105 1.79 -6.21 7.54
CA ILE A 105 0.64 -6.62 6.74
C ILE A 105 0.26 -8.06 7.05
N GLY A 106 -0.98 -8.44 6.74
CA GLY A 106 -1.42 -9.83 6.74
C GLY A 106 -1.16 -10.53 5.40
N GLY A 107 -1.01 -11.86 5.44
CA GLY A 107 -0.85 -12.70 4.24
C GLY A 107 0.49 -12.49 3.52
N ILE A 108 1.58 -12.33 4.29
CA ILE A 108 2.91 -12.07 3.72
C ILE A 108 3.45 -13.28 2.94
N ALA A 109 3.18 -14.50 3.41
CA ALA A 109 3.61 -15.73 2.77
C ALA A 109 3.04 -15.86 1.35
N GLU A 110 1.73 -15.61 1.18
CA GLU A 110 1.05 -15.69 -0.11
C GLU A 110 1.60 -14.65 -1.09
N LYS A 111 1.94 -13.45 -0.60
CA LYS A 111 2.54 -12.39 -1.41
C LYS A 111 3.97 -12.72 -1.87
N ILE A 112 4.78 -13.29 -0.98
CA ILE A 112 6.13 -13.77 -1.32
C ILE A 112 6.05 -14.86 -2.40
N ILE A 113 5.13 -15.82 -2.26
CA ILE A 113 4.91 -16.87 -3.26
C ILE A 113 4.46 -16.26 -4.59
N GLY A 114 3.55 -15.30 -4.56
CA GLY A 114 3.08 -14.58 -5.76
C GLY A 114 4.21 -13.83 -6.47
N ALA A 115 5.04 -13.09 -5.72
CA ALA A 115 6.21 -12.39 -6.25
C ALA A 115 7.24 -13.35 -6.85
N LYS A 116 7.50 -14.48 -6.18
CA LYS A 116 8.38 -15.54 -6.71
C LYS A 116 7.86 -16.07 -8.05
N LYS A 117 6.56 -16.39 -8.14
CA LYS A 117 5.93 -16.85 -9.40
C LYS A 117 6.01 -15.81 -10.52
N ALA A 118 6.00 -14.53 -10.17
CA ALA A 118 6.17 -13.42 -11.10
C ALA A 118 7.64 -13.15 -11.49
N GLY A 119 8.60 -13.96 -11.01
CA GLY A 119 10.02 -13.81 -11.33
C GLY A 119 10.65 -12.55 -10.74
N VAL A 120 10.16 -12.10 -9.59
CA VAL A 120 10.71 -10.96 -8.86
C VAL A 120 12.13 -11.27 -8.38
N GLU A 121 13.04 -10.32 -8.54
CA GLU A 121 14.44 -10.43 -8.11
C GLU A 121 14.62 -9.95 -6.67
N LEU A 122 13.86 -8.92 -6.28
CA LEU A 122 13.95 -8.25 -4.99
C LEU A 122 12.54 -8.01 -4.44
N PHE A 123 12.27 -8.53 -3.25
CA PHE A 123 11.02 -8.36 -2.52
C PHE A 123 11.26 -7.55 -1.24
N LEU A 124 10.69 -6.35 -1.17
CA LEU A 124 10.73 -5.49 0.02
C LEU A 124 9.58 -5.83 0.96
N THR A 125 9.88 -6.08 2.23
CA THR A 125 8.90 -6.47 3.24
C THR A 125 9.03 -5.64 4.52
N PRO A 126 7.96 -5.42 5.31
CA PRO A 126 8.09 -4.79 6.62
C PRO A 126 8.97 -5.64 7.54
N ILE A 127 9.87 -5.02 8.28
CA ILE A 127 10.73 -5.71 9.25
C ILE A 127 9.92 -6.46 10.32
N GLU A 128 8.78 -5.91 10.71
CA GLU A 128 7.86 -6.51 11.69
C GLU A 128 7.23 -7.83 11.19
N ASN A 129 7.22 -8.07 9.88
CA ASN A 129 6.75 -9.35 9.34
C ASN A 129 7.85 -10.44 9.32
N CYS A 130 9.09 -10.17 9.73
CA CYS A 130 10.16 -11.18 9.67
C CYS A 130 9.88 -12.45 10.49
N SER A 131 9.10 -12.35 11.58
CA SER A 131 8.65 -13.53 12.36
C SER A 131 7.82 -14.50 11.53
N ASP A 132 7.07 -13.97 10.57
CA ASP A 132 6.11 -14.69 9.74
C ASP A 132 6.73 -15.16 8.41
N ILE A 133 8.02 -14.86 8.20
CA ILE A 133 8.75 -15.11 6.95
C ILE A 133 9.87 -16.14 7.15
N ALA A 134 10.30 -16.40 8.39
CA ALA A 134 11.48 -17.21 8.66
C ALA A 134 11.42 -18.64 8.07
N ASN A 135 10.22 -19.21 7.90
CA ASN A 135 10.01 -20.52 7.27
C ASN A 135 9.94 -20.40 5.74
N GLU A 136 9.34 -19.33 5.24
CA GLU A 136 9.13 -18.99 3.84
C GLU A 136 10.46 -18.66 3.18
N GLU A 137 11.35 -17.94 3.87
CA GLU A 137 12.68 -17.61 3.38
C GLU A 137 13.51 -18.87 3.13
N LYS A 138 13.43 -19.87 4.03
CA LYS A 138 14.03 -21.21 3.83
C LYS A 138 13.39 -21.96 2.66
N ALA A 139 12.08 -21.83 2.47
CA ALA A 139 11.38 -22.46 1.35
C ALA A 139 11.74 -21.79 0.00
N VAL A 140 11.91 -20.47 -0.01
CA VAL A 140 12.30 -19.69 -1.20
C VAL A 140 13.75 -19.97 -1.59
N SER A 141 14.66 -20.15 -0.63
CA SER A 141 16.08 -20.45 -0.88
C SER A 141 16.35 -21.87 -1.40
N SER A 142 15.43 -22.82 -1.20
CA SER A 142 15.72 -24.25 -1.40
C SER A 142 15.33 -24.81 -2.78
N ILE A 143 14.61 -24.06 -3.62
CA ILE A 143 13.88 -24.64 -4.77
C ILE A 143 14.39 -24.19 -6.15
N ASP A 144 15.06 -23.04 -6.30
CA ASP A 144 15.42 -22.50 -7.63
C ASP A 144 16.81 -21.86 -7.72
N LYS A 145 17.42 -21.93 -8.92
CA LYS A 145 18.71 -21.29 -9.25
C LYS A 145 18.65 -19.75 -9.30
N LYS A 146 17.45 -19.15 -9.37
CA LYS A 146 17.23 -17.69 -9.24
C LYS A 146 16.57 -17.43 -7.90
N VAL A 147 17.38 -17.11 -6.90
CA VAL A 147 16.91 -16.83 -5.55
C VAL A 147 16.38 -15.39 -5.52
N MET A 148 15.06 -15.24 -5.40
CA MET A 148 14.44 -13.96 -5.05
C MET A 148 14.96 -13.52 -3.68
N LYS A 149 15.45 -12.28 -3.58
CA LYS A 149 15.95 -11.73 -2.32
C LYS A 149 14.81 -11.10 -1.55
N ILE A 150 14.60 -11.51 -0.31
CA ILE A 150 13.63 -10.91 0.60
C ILE A 150 14.40 -9.96 1.52
N VAL A 151 14.02 -8.68 1.52
CA VAL A 151 14.75 -7.64 2.25
C VAL A 151 13.80 -6.90 3.17
N PRO A 152 13.99 -7.01 4.50
CA PRO A 152 13.19 -6.28 5.46
C PRO A 152 13.56 -4.79 5.50
N VAL A 153 12.55 -3.95 5.65
CA VAL A 153 12.69 -2.50 5.82
C VAL A 153 11.73 -1.99 6.89
N ALA A 154 12.17 -1.04 7.70
CA ALA A 154 11.37 -0.33 8.69
C ALA A 154 10.86 1.02 8.16
N THR A 155 11.53 1.61 7.18
CA THR A 155 11.21 2.95 6.66
C THR A 155 11.32 3.04 5.14
N LEU A 156 10.65 4.06 4.56
CA LEU A 156 10.76 4.40 3.15
C LEU A 156 12.20 4.75 2.76
N ASN A 157 12.93 5.44 3.64
CA ASN A 157 14.32 5.81 3.39
C ASN A 157 15.25 4.59 3.32
N GLU A 158 15.01 3.58 4.16
CA GLU A 158 15.72 2.30 4.07
C GLU A 158 15.42 1.60 2.75
N ALA A 159 14.15 1.55 2.35
CA ALA A 159 13.76 0.99 1.06
C ALA A 159 14.47 1.69 -0.11
N ILE A 160 14.51 3.02 -0.13
CA ILE A 160 15.24 3.80 -1.13
C ILE A 160 16.74 3.47 -1.10
N SER A 161 17.32 3.34 0.09
CA SER A 161 18.75 3.02 0.27
C SER A 161 19.07 1.63 -0.28
N VAL A 162 18.22 0.65 0.01
CA VAL A 162 18.28 -0.71 -0.56
C VAL A 162 18.25 -0.67 -2.08
N LEU A 163 17.37 0.14 -2.67
CA LEU A 163 17.28 0.29 -4.12
C LEU A 163 18.52 0.96 -4.73
N LYS A 164 19.19 1.85 -4.02
CA LYS A 164 20.40 2.54 -4.49
C LYS A 164 21.65 1.67 -4.46
N LEU A 165 21.62 0.52 -3.80
CA LEU A 165 22.78 -0.38 -3.72
C LEU A 165 23.22 -0.87 -5.12
N PRO A 166 24.55 -1.07 -5.32
CA PRO A 166 25.08 -1.58 -6.57
C PRO A 166 24.65 -3.03 -6.83
N ALA A 167 24.77 -3.47 -8.08
CA ALA A 167 24.53 -4.87 -8.43
C ALA A 167 25.52 -5.76 -7.66
N GLY A 168 25.02 -6.85 -7.05
CA GLY A 168 25.84 -7.74 -6.23
C GLY A 168 26.00 -7.33 -4.77
N ALA A 169 25.37 -6.24 -4.32
CA ALA A 169 25.34 -5.89 -2.91
C ALA A 169 24.69 -7.01 -2.05
N LYS A 170 25.22 -7.17 -0.84
CA LYS A 170 24.58 -7.96 0.21
C LYS A 170 23.40 -7.16 0.76
N TYR A 171 22.28 -7.82 0.91
CA TYR A 171 21.10 -7.25 1.55
C TYR A 171 20.92 -7.92 2.91
N ALA A 172 20.35 -7.19 3.86
CA ALA A 172 19.84 -7.81 5.07
C ALA A 172 18.74 -8.81 4.70
N SER A 173 18.71 -9.92 5.41
CA SER A 173 17.68 -10.95 5.35
C SER A 173 16.87 -10.94 6.65
N CYS A 174 15.68 -11.54 6.64
CA CYS A 174 14.92 -11.67 7.89
C CYS A 174 15.58 -12.64 8.88
N LEU A 175 16.44 -13.55 8.39
CA LEU A 175 17.26 -14.43 9.22
C LEU A 175 18.34 -13.68 10.02
N ASP A 176 18.84 -12.55 9.50
CA ASP A 176 19.85 -11.72 10.19
C ASP A 176 19.25 -10.96 11.38
N THR A 177 17.93 -10.75 11.40
CA THR A 177 17.22 -10.02 12.45
C THR A 177 17.08 -10.81 13.76
N PHE A 178 17.37 -12.11 13.74
CA PHE A 178 17.26 -13.02 14.90
C PHE A 178 18.62 -13.45 15.49
N GLN A 179 19.72 -12.80 15.09
CA GLN A 179 21.06 -12.97 15.67
C GLN A 179 21.37 -11.86 16.69
#